data_AF-A0A7J4GYG1-F1
#
_entry.id   AF-A0A7J4GYG1-F1
#
_cell.length_a   1.000
_cell.length_b   1.000
_cell.length_c   1.000
_cell.angle_alpha   90.00
_cell.angle_beta   90.00
_cell.angle_gamma   90.00
#
_symmetry.space_group_name_H-M   'P 1'
#
loop_
_entity.id
_entity.type
_entity.pdbx_description
1 polymer ?
#
loop_
_entity_poly.entity_id
_entity_poly.type
_entity_poly.pdbx_seq_one_letter_code
_entity_poly.pdbx_strand_id
1 'polypeptide(L)'
;VEQADAMLSRPLGIPKTAIFGLMDLIGIDLTPHIMASLIEHLQPDDPFHQISGAGAEIIESMIEEGYTGRKGKGGFYRLNREGGGKVKE
;
A
#
# COMPACT_ATOMS: atom_id res chain seq x y z
N VAL A 1 -9.21 -5.89 -0.62
CA VAL A 1 -8.25 -5.03 -1.37
C VAL A 1 -8.14 -5.41 -2.85
N GLU A 2 -8.43 -6.67 -3.17
CA GLU A 2 -8.27 -7.27 -4.49
C GLU A 2 -9.20 -6.67 -5.55
N GLN A 3 -10.42 -6.27 -5.16
CA GLN A 3 -11.36 -5.61 -6.07
C GLN A 3 -10.85 -4.24 -6.52
N ALA A 4 -10.31 -3.44 -5.58
CA ALA A 4 -9.72 -2.14 -5.91
C ALA A 4 -8.51 -2.27 -6.82
N ASP A 5 -7.62 -3.22 -6.52
CA ASP A 5 -6.45 -3.50 -7.35
C ASP A 5 -6.83 -4.08 -8.74
N ALA A 6 -7.90 -4.88 -8.83
CA ALA A 6 -8.41 -5.38 -10.11
C ALA A 6 -8.96 -4.25 -10.99
N MET A 7 -9.70 -3.31 -10.39
CA MET A 7 -10.22 -2.13 -11.09
C MET A 7 -9.11 -1.17 -11.54
N LEU A 8 -8.06 -1.02 -10.72
CA LEU A 8 -6.99 -0.03 -10.91
C LEU A 8 -5.71 -0.62 -11.52
N SER A 9 -5.74 -1.81 -12.12
CA SER A 9 -4.56 -2.44 -12.74
C SER A 9 -4.58 -2.36 -14.27
N ARG A 10 -4.71 -3.51 -14.95
CA ARG A 10 -4.62 -3.61 -16.40
C ARG A 10 -5.64 -2.73 -17.16
N PRO A 11 -6.88 -2.53 -16.68
CA PRO A 11 -7.83 -1.66 -17.38
C PRO A 11 -7.36 -0.21 -17.51
N LEU A 12 -6.48 0.25 -16.61
CA LEU A 12 -5.92 1.62 -16.60
C LEU A 12 -4.44 1.67 -16.99
N GLY A 13 -3.87 0.58 -17.51
CA GLY A 13 -2.45 0.51 -17.89
C GLY A 13 -1.47 0.37 -16.72
N ILE A 14 -1.97 0.18 -15.49
CA ILE A 14 -1.16 0.06 -14.28
C ILE A 14 -0.66 -1.40 -14.13
N PRO A 15 0.60 -1.65 -13.71
CA PRO A 15 1.14 -2.99 -13.56
C PRO A 15 0.33 -3.91 -12.63
N LYS A 16 0.51 -5.23 -12.73
CA LYS A 16 -0.19 -6.25 -11.91
C LYS A 16 0.06 -6.14 -10.39
N THR A 17 0.95 -5.24 -9.96
CA THR A 17 1.11 -4.90 -8.55
C THR A 17 -0.07 -4.09 -8.03
N ALA A 18 -0.71 -3.28 -8.90
CA ALA A 18 -1.76 -2.34 -8.53
C ALA A 18 -1.33 -1.48 -7.32
N ILE A 19 -2.26 -0.89 -6.57
CA ILE A 19 -1.91 0.08 -5.51
C ILE A 19 -1.47 -0.67 -4.25
N PHE A 20 -2.29 -1.58 -3.73
CA PHE A 20 -1.98 -2.27 -2.46
C PHE A 20 -0.80 -3.24 -2.63
N GLY A 21 -0.72 -3.95 -3.76
CA GLY A 21 0.41 -4.82 -4.04
C GLY A 21 1.71 -4.08 -4.37
N LEU A 22 1.65 -2.77 -4.68
CA LEU A 22 2.82 -1.88 -4.74
C LEU A 22 3.23 -1.43 -3.34
N MET A 23 2.28 -1.06 -2.46
CA MET A 23 2.56 -0.73 -1.05
C MET A 23 3.29 -1.88 -0.35
N ASP A 24 2.83 -3.11 -0.55
CA ASP A 24 3.51 -4.30 -0.01
C ASP A 24 4.92 -4.51 -0.58
N LEU A 25 5.16 -4.10 -1.84
CA LEU A 25 6.44 -4.25 -2.50
C LEU A 25 7.47 -3.24 -1.98
N ILE A 26 7.06 -1.98 -1.82
CA ILE A 26 7.94 -0.91 -1.32
C ILE A 26 8.19 -1.08 0.18
N GLY A 27 7.17 -1.47 0.94
CA GLY A 27 7.15 -1.52 2.39
C GLY A 27 6.06 -0.60 2.95
N ILE A 28 5.12 -1.16 3.72
CA ILE A 28 4.00 -0.39 4.29
C ILE A 28 4.51 0.63 5.31
N ASP A 29 5.59 0.30 6.02
CA ASP A 29 6.31 1.14 6.97
C ASP A 29 6.87 2.43 6.36
N LEU A 30 7.11 2.46 5.05
CA LEU A 30 7.56 3.66 4.35
C LEU A 30 6.42 4.61 3.99
N THR A 31 5.17 4.14 3.99
CA THR A 31 4.00 4.92 3.56
C THR A 31 3.86 6.22 4.36
N PRO A 32 3.95 6.24 5.71
CA PRO A 32 3.80 7.47 6.48
C PRO A 32 4.84 8.52 6.14
N HIS A 33 6.09 8.09 5.92
CA HIS A 33 7.19 8.99 5.55
C HIS A 33 7.02 9.60 4.16
N ILE A 34 6.59 8.79 3.19
CA ILE A 34 6.33 9.26 1.82
C ILE A 34 5.16 10.25 1.82
N MET A 35 4.07 9.94 2.53
CA MET A 35 2.90 10.81 2.60
C MET A 35 3.22 12.12 3.31
N ALA A 36 3.96 12.09 4.42
CA ALA A 36 4.40 13.30 5.10
C ALA A 36 5.26 14.19 4.19
N SER A 37 6.23 13.60 3.48
CA SER A 37 7.07 14.33 2.53
C SER A 37 6.27 14.92 1.38
N LEU A 38 5.31 14.18 0.83
CA LEU A 38 4.42 14.69 -0.22
C LEU A 38 3.62 15.90 0.28
N ILE A 39 2.92 15.76 1.40
CA ILE A 39 2.09 16.82 2.00
C ILE A 39 2.91 18.08 2.27
N GLU A 40 4.14 17.95 2.79
CA GLU A 40 5.04 19.08 3.07
C GLU A 40 5.39 19.89 1.81
N HIS A 41 5.44 19.25 0.64
CA HIS A 41 5.83 19.89 -0.62
C HIS A 41 4.64 20.31 -1.49
N LEU A 42 3.41 20.04 -1.06
CA LEU A 42 2.21 20.51 -1.75
C LEU A 42 1.95 22.00 -1.46
N GLN A 43 1.23 22.64 -2.39
CA GLN A 43 0.76 24.00 -2.17
C GLN A 43 -0.34 23.99 -1.09
N PRO A 44 -0.42 24.99 -0.20
CA PRO A 44 -1.37 24.98 0.91
C PRO A 44 -2.85 24.84 0.53
N ASP A 45 -3.21 25.18 -0.71
CA ASP A 45 -4.56 25.10 -1.26
C ASP A 45 -4.83 23.81 -2.06
N ASP A 46 -3.87 22.88 -2.13
CA ASP A 46 -4.04 21.61 -2.83
C ASP A 46 -5.16 20.78 -2.16
N PRO A 47 -6.19 20.34 -2.91
CA PRO A 47 -7.29 19.52 -2.37
C PRO A 47 -6.83 18.24 -1.68
N PHE A 48 -5.64 17.73 -2.01
CA PHE A 48 -5.08 16.53 -1.41
C PHE A 48 -4.91 16.66 0.11
N HIS A 49 -4.66 17.87 0.63
CA HIS A 49 -4.57 18.12 2.08
C HIS A 49 -5.86 17.71 2.84
N GLN A 50 -7.01 17.73 2.19
CA GLN A 50 -8.29 17.37 2.81
C GLN A 50 -8.46 15.86 2.98
N ILE A 51 -7.74 15.06 2.19
CA ILE A 51 -7.88 13.60 2.14
C ILE A 51 -6.62 12.85 2.58
N SER A 52 -5.49 13.54 2.79
CA SER A 52 -4.19 12.93 2.97
C SER A 52 -4.02 12.08 4.25
N GLY A 53 -4.91 12.24 5.24
CA GLY A 53 -4.96 11.42 6.45
C GLY A 53 -5.83 10.16 6.34
N ALA A 54 -6.52 9.96 5.22
CA ALA A 54 -7.43 8.83 5.06
C ALA A 54 -6.67 7.50 5.12
N GLY A 55 -7.08 6.62 6.03
CA GLY A 55 -6.50 5.28 6.20
C GLY A 55 -5.22 5.24 7.05
N ALA A 56 -4.81 6.34 7.68
CA ALA A 56 -3.63 6.37 8.56
C ALA A 56 -3.73 5.33 9.70
N GLU A 57 -4.87 5.23 10.38
CA GLU A 57 -5.10 4.26 11.46
C GLU A 57 -4.92 2.80 11.01
N ILE A 58 -5.32 2.48 9.78
CA ILE A 58 -5.17 1.13 9.21
C ILE A 58 -3.69 0.85 8.94
N ILE A 59 -2.97 1.81 8.37
CA ILE A 59 -1.54 1.67 8.10
C ILE A 59 -0.75 1.54 9.41
N GLU A 60 -1.06 2.35 10.41
CA GLU A 60 -0.42 2.32 11.73
C GLU A 60 -0.63 0.96 12.43
N SER A 61 -1.87 0.48 12.51
CA SER A 61 -2.17 -0.84 13.10
C SER A 61 -1.47 -1.99 12.37
N MET A 62 -1.42 -1.96 11.04
CA MET A 62 -0.68 -2.96 10.26
C MET A 62 0.82 -2.96 10.61
N ILE A 63 1.43 -1.78 10.77
CA ILE A 63 2.84 -1.65 11.14
C ILE A 63 3.07 -2.19 12.56
N GLU A 64 2.23 -1.82 13.52
CA GLU A 64 2.31 -2.28 14.92
C GLU A 64 2.24 -3.82 15.03
N GLU A 65 1.38 -4.46 14.23
CA GLU A 65 1.22 -5.91 14.19
C GLU A 65 2.37 -6.63 13.43
N GLY A 66 3.22 -5.86 12.73
CA GLY A 66 4.37 -6.34 11.96
C GLY A 66 4.06 -6.71 10.51
N TYR A 67 2.94 -6.23 9.97
CA TYR A 67 2.56 -6.34 8.56
C TYR A 67 3.20 -5.21 7.74
N THR A 68 4.50 -5.31 7.49
CA THR A 68 5.29 -4.30 6.76
C THR A 68 5.42 -4.57 5.25
N GLY A 69 4.58 -5.44 4.70
CA GLY A 69 4.62 -5.85 3.29
C GLY A 69 5.47 -7.13 3.09
N ARG A 70 6.10 -7.26 1.92
CA ARG A 70 6.78 -8.52 1.50
C ARG A 70 8.02 -8.88 2.30
N LYS A 71 8.56 -7.95 3.08
CA LYS A 71 9.75 -8.13 3.93
C LYS A 71 9.40 -8.61 5.34
N GLY A 72 8.19 -8.32 5.82
CA GLY A 72 7.70 -8.68 7.15
C GLY A 72 6.80 -9.92 7.15
N LYS A 73 5.78 -9.93 8.03
CA LYS A 73 4.78 -11.01 8.12
C LYS A 73 3.82 -11.08 6.92
N GLY A 74 3.90 -10.13 6.00
CA GLY A 74 2.93 -9.85 4.95
C GLY A 74 2.50 -8.39 4.99
N GLY A 75 1.59 -8.00 4.11
CA GLY A 75 0.98 -6.67 4.11
C GLY A 75 -0.50 -6.77 3.82
N PHE A 76 -0.98 -5.98 2.86
CA PHE A 76 -2.34 -6.11 2.35
C PHE A 76 -2.61 -7.46 1.70
N TYR A 77 -1.55 -8.11 1.21
CA TYR A 77 -1.57 -9.49 0.73
C TYR A 77 -0.65 -10.37 1.58
N ARG A 78 -1.02 -11.65 1.72
CA ARG A 78 -0.11 -12.71 2.16
C ARG A 78 0.52 -13.37 0.95
N LEU A 79 1.83 -13.60 1.05
CA LEU A 79 2.56 -14.46 0.11
C LEU A 79 2.55 -15.87 0.68
N ASN A 80 1.65 -16.70 0.17
CA ASN A 80 1.74 -18.13 0.42
C ASN A 80 2.93 -18.69 -0.39
N ARG A 81 3.84 -19.38 0.31
CA ARG A 81 5.04 -20.01 -0.27
C ARG A 81 4.94 -21.53 -0.32
N GLU A 82 3.83 -22.11 0.15
CA GLU A 82 3.61 -23.56 0.06
C GLU A 82 3.52 -23.98 -1.41
N GLY A 83 4.28 -25.00 -1.78
CA GLY A 83 4.27 -25.57 -3.14
C GLY A 83 5.13 -24.87 -4.20
N GLY A 84 6.02 -23.93 -3.83
CA GLY A 84 6.98 -23.32 -4.76
C GLY A 84 6.41 -22.25 -5.70
N GLY A 85 5.11 -21.98 -5.64
CA GLY A 85 4.44 -20.87 -6.31
C GLY A 85 4.38 -19.61 -5.43
N LYS A 86 4.31 -18.43 -6.05
CA LYS A 86 3.98 -17.17 -5.36
C LYS A 86 2.50 -16.88 -5.57
N VAL A 87 1.64 -17.34 -4.67
CA VAL A 87 0.22 -17.00 -4.70
C VAL A 87 -0.01 -15.81 -3.75
N LYS A 88 -0.69 -14.78 -4.26
CA LYS A 88 -1.17 -13.66 -3.45
C LYS A 88 -2.54 -14.08 -2.91
N GLU A 89 -2.61 -14.22 -1.59
CA GLU A 89 -3.86 -14.42 -0.83
C GLU A 89 -4.22 -13.15 -0.06
#